data_AF-A0A2S9AK19-F1
#
_entry.id   AF-A0A2S9AK19-F1
#
_cell.length_a   1.000
_cell.length_b   1.000
_cell.length_c   1.000
_cell.angle_alpha   90.00
_cell.angle_beta   90.00
_cell.angle_gamma   90.00
#
_symmetry.space_group_name_H-M   'P 1'
#
loop_
_entity.id
_entity.type
_entity.pdbx_description
1 polymer ?
#
loop_
_entity_poly.entity_id
_entity_poly.type
_entity_poly.pdbx_seq_one_letter_code
_entity_poly.pdbx_strand_id
1 'polypeptide(L)'
;MSVDEWTTMLDRLEQEAVQILAAAPGTAADADLTPWTPPSTPLPPSLADRARDVVELQRSAMDRIRDDLSELRQHLGAVRRVPSTRRSDAPAYLDVDG
;
A
#
# COMPACT_ATOMS: atom_id res chain seq x y z
N MET A 1 -19.92 18.12 -14.14
CA MET A 1 -20.14 17.52 -12.81
C MET A 1 -20.87 18.49 -11.92
N SER A 2 -21.79 18.01 -11.09
CA SER A 2 -22.42 18.75 -9.99
C SER A 2 -21.49 18.82 -8.76
N VAL A 3 -21.85 19.62 -7.77
CA VAL A 3 -21.13 19.68 -6.48
C VAL A 3 -21.20 18.33 -5.75
N ASP A 4 -22.32 17.62 -5.84
CA ASP A 4 -22.47 16.30 -5.23
C ASP A 4 -21.58 15.26 -5.93
N GLU A 5 -21.52 15.27 -7.26
CA GLU A 5 -20.62 14.38 -8.02
C GLU A 5 -19.15 14.63 -7.67
N TRP A 6 -18.76 15.89 -7.47
CA TRP A 6 -17.44 16.25 -6.98
C TRP A 6 -17.19 15.76 -5.56
N THR A 7 -18.18 15.87 -4.68
CA THR A 7 -18.10 15.41 -3.30
C THR A 7 -17.90 13.90 -3.24
N THR A 8 -18.72 13.13 -3.95
CA THR A 8 -18.59 11.67 -4.03
C THR A 8 -17.23 11.24 -4.57
N MET A 9 -16.71 11.98 -5.54
CA MET A 9 -15.40 11.71 -6.11
C MET A 9 -14.27 11.98 -5.11
N LEU A 10 -14.34 13.06 -4.32
CA LEU A 10 -13.37 13.33 -3.25
C LEU A 10 -13.51 12.32 -2.10
N ASP A 11 -14.75 11.95 -1.70
CA ASP A 11 -15.01 10.94 -0.66
C ASP A 11 -14.33 9.61 -1.02
N ARG A 12 -14.45 9.20 -2.28
CA ARG A 12 -13.81 7.99 -2.80
C ARG A 12 -12.29 8.05 -2.66
N LEU A 13 -11.66 9.14 -3.10
CA LEU A 13 -10.21 9.32 -3.00
C LEU A 13 -9.74 9.31 -1.54
N GLU A 14 -10.47 9.97 -0.65
CA GLU A 14 -10.14 9.97 0.77
C GLU A 14 -10.21 8.55 1.34
N GLN A 15 -11.29 7.84 1.06
CA GLN A 15 -11.50 6.48 1.55
C GLN A 15 -10.44 5.50 1.04
N GLU A 16 -9.99 5.64 -0.21
CA GLU A 16 -8.89 4.85 -0.77
C GLU A 16 -7.58 5.12 -0.03
N ALA A 17 -7.23 6.38 0.22
CA ALA A 17 -6.01 6.73 0.94
C ALA A 17 -6.04 6.28 2.41
N VAL A 18 -7.18 6.43 3.10
CA VAL A 18 -7.35 5.93 4.47
C VAL A 18 -7.16 4.42 4.54
N GLN A 19 -7.72 3.67 3.57
CA GLN A 19 -7.54 2.21 3.52
C GLN A 19 -6.08 1.81 3.35
N ILE A 20 -5.34 2.50 2.48
CA ILE A 20 -3.90 2.26 2.29
C ILE A 20 -3.13 2.53 3.58
N LEU A 21 -3.42 3.65 4.25
CA LEU A 21 -2.73 4.04 5.49
C LEU A 21 -3.04 3.11 6.67
N ALA A 22 -4.26 2.56 6.72
CA ALA A 22 -4.69 1.64 7.77
C ALA A 22 -4.29 0.18 7.49
N ALA A 23 -3.87 -0.16 6.27
CA ALA A 23 -3.48 -1.52 5.92
C ALA A 23 -2.19 -1.94 6.66
N ALA A 24 -2.16 -3.20 7.11
CA ALA A 24 -0.93 -3.78 7.63
C ALA A 24 0.09 -3.97 6.49
N PRO A 25 1.41 -3.96 6.79
CA PRO A 25 2.45 -4.15 5.80
C PRO A 25 2.22 -5.42 4.97
N GLY A 26 2.23 -5.29 3.64
CA GLY A 26 2.01 -6.42 2.73
C GLY A 26 0.58 -6.97 2.70
N THR A 27 -0.37 -6.35 3.41
CA THR A 27 -1.80 -6.69 3.36
C THR A 27 -2.64 -5.60 2.72
N ALA A 28 -2.01 -4.58 2.13
CA ALA A 28 -2.72 -3.65 1.25
C ALA A 28 -3.42 -4.52 0.21
N ALA A 29 -4.75 -4.52 0.24
CA ALA A 29 -5.54 -5.24 -0.74
C ALA A 29 -5.06 -4.80 -2.13
N ASP A 30 -5.14 -5.70 -3.11
CA ASP A 30 -5.19 -5.31 -4.51
C ASP A 30 -6.52 -4.58 -4.67
N ALA A 31 -6.58 -3.36 -4.12
CA ALA A 31 -7.71 -2.48 -4.23
C ALA A 31 -7.88 -2.32 -5.72
N ASP A 32 -9.07 -2.66 -6.24
CA ASP A 32 -9.41 -2.45 -7.63
C ASP A 32 -9.50 -0.93 -7.85
N LEU A 33 -8.31 -0.31 -7.94
CA LEU A 33 -8.12 1.11 -8.06
C LEU A 33 -8.54 1.44 -9.48
N THR A 34 -9.76 1.95 -9.60
CA THR A 34 -10.22 2.45 -10.89
C THR A 34 -9.24 3.51 -11.38
N PRO A 35 -8.76 3.43 -12.64
CA PRO A 35 -7.85 4.40 -13.19
C PRO A 35 -8.38 5.83 -12.99
N TRP A 36 -7.55 6.68 -12.39
CA TRP A 36 -7.88 8.08 -12.18
C TRP A 36 -8.08 8.77 -13.53
N THR A 37 -9.28 9.33 -13.72
CA THR A 37 -9.59 10.17 -14.87
C THR A 37 -9.93 11.57 -14.35
N PRO A 38 -9.12 12.59 -14.68
CA PRO A 38 -9.38 13.94 -14.21
C PRO A 38 -10.69 14.46 -14.84
N PRO A 39 -11.56 15.09 -14.06
CA PRO A 39 -12.80 15.64 -14.58
C PRO A 39 -12.51 16.90 -15.41
N SER A 40 -13.28 17.08 -16.47
CA SER A 40 -13.15 18.23 -17.39
C SER A 40 -13.77 19.51 -16.85
N THR A 41 -14.63 19.40 -15.83
CA THR A 41 -15.22 20.56 -15.16
C THR A 41 -14.30 21.10 -14.08
N PRO A 42 -14.32 22.42 -13.80
CA PRO A 42 -13.54 22.98 -12.71
C PRO A 42 -14.04 22.50 -11.33
N LEU A 43 -13.14 22.47 -10.35
CA LEU A 43 -13.46 22.20 -8.96
C LEU A 43 -14.28 23.37 -8.37
N PRO A 44 -15.42 23.10 -7.69
CA PRO A 44 -16.17 24.12 -6.97
C PRO A 44 -15.31 24.80 -5.88
N PRO A 45 -15.33 26.14 -5.74
CA PRO A 45 -14.51 26.84 -4.75
C PRO A 45 -14.75 26.39 -3.30
N SER A 46 -15.98 25.97 -2.98
CA SER A 46 -16.36 25.45 -1.67
C SER A 46 -15.66 24.14 -1.29
N LEU A 47 -15.12 23.40 -2.28
CA LEU A 47 -14.42 22.14 -2.08
C LEU A 47 -12.89 22.29 -2.20
N ALA A 48 -12.38 23.51 -2.39
CA ALA A 48 -10.97 23.75 -2.63
C ALA A 48 -10.08 23.32 -1.45
N ASP A 49 -10.48 23.65 -0.22
CA ASP A 49 -9.72 23.28 0.97
C ASP A 49 -9.71 21.76 1.17
N ARG A 50 -10.89 21.14 1.06
CA ARG A 50 -11.03 19.69 1.11
C ARG A 50 -10.16 18.99 0.07
N ALA A 51 -10.16 19.46 -1.18
CA ALA A 51 -9.34 18.86 -2.23
C ALA A 51 -7.83 18.95 -1.92
N ARG A 52 -7.36 19.99 -1.21
CA ARG A 52 -5.98 20.06 -0.74
C ARG A 52 -5.70 19.00 0.32
N ASP A 53 -6.61 18.83 1.28
CA ASP A 53 -6.47 17.79 2.31
C ASP A 53 -6.42 16.39 1.71
N VAL A 54 -7.26 16.10 0.70
CA VAL A 54 -7.21 14.84 -0.05
C VAL A 54 -5.85 14.64 -0.70
N VAL A 55 -5.27 15.69 -1.31
CA VAL A 55 -3.95 15.60 -1.96
C VAL A 55 -2.85 15.28 -0.94
N GLU A 56 -2.86 15.89 0.24
CA GLU A 56 -1.87 15.58 1.28
C GLU A 56 -2.04 14.16 1.83
N LEU A 57 -3.29 13.70 1.98
CA LEU A 57 -3.59 12.33 2.40
C LEU A 57 -3.10 11.30 1.38
N GLN A 58 -3.33 11.57 0.09
CA GLN A 58 -2.85 10.74 -1.02
C GLN A 58 -1.32 10.70 -1.07
N ARG A 59 -0.62 11.81 -0.81
CA ARG A 59 0.85 11.81 -0.69
C ARG A 59 1.33 10.94 0.46
N SER A 60 0.69 11.06 1.61
CA SER A 60 1.02 10.25 2.79
C SER A 60 0.85 8.76 2.51
N ALA A 61 -0.22 8.38 1.80
CA ALA A 61 -0.46 7.00 1.36
C ALA A 61 0.62 6.50 0.38
N MET A 62 1.05 7.34 -0.57
CA MET A 62 2.13 6.98 -1.50
C MET A 62 3.48 6.79 -0.81
N ASP A 63 3.79 7.63 0.18
CA ASP A 63 5.04 7.51 0.94
C ASP A 63 5.04 6.24 1.79
N ARG A 64 3.90 5.92 2.44
CA ARG A 64 3.69 4.64 3.15
C ARG A 64 3.95 3.41 2.26
N ILE A 65 3.41 3.40 1.04
CA ILE A 65 3.63 2.30 0.07
C ILE A 65 5.11 2.20 -0.32
N ARG A 66 5.79 3.35 -0.49
CA ARG A 66 7.21 3.38 -0.85
C ARG A 66 8.07 2.78 0.26
N ASP A 67 7.73 3.08 1.52
CA ASP A 67 8.42 2.54 2.68
C ASP A 67 8.22 1.02 2.79
N ASP A 68 6.99 0.53 2.61
CA ASP A 68 6.71 -0.92 2.54
C ASP A 68 7.54 -1.61 1.46
N LEU A 69 7.61 -1.03 0.26
CA LEU A 69 8.40 -1.58 -0.84
C LEU A 69 9.90 -1.59 -0.54
N SER A 70 10.40 -0.58 0.17
CA SER A 70 11.79 -0.52 0.61
C SER A 70 12.12 -1.62 1.61
N GLU A 71 11.25 -1.83 2.61
CA GLU A 71 11.39 -2.89 3.61
C GLU A 71 11.34 -4.29 2.98
N LEU A 72 10.38 -4.53 2.09
CA LEU A 72 10.28 -5.80 1.36
C LEU A 72 11.53 -6.11 0.54
N ARG A 73 12.11 -5.10 -0.13
CA ARG A 73 13.38 -5.25 -0.87
C ARG A 73 14.55 -5.57 0.06
N GLN A 74 14.60 -4.96 1.23
CA GLN A 74 15.61 -5.28 2.25
C GLN A 74 15.46 -6.72 2.74
N HIS A 75 14.24 -7.16 3.02
CA HIS A 75 13.93 -8.53 3.44
C HIS A 75 14.35 -9.55 2.38
N LEU A 76 14.00 -9.32 1.11
CA LEU A 76 14.44 -10.17 -0.02
C LEU A 76 15.97 -10.19 -0.16
N GLY A 77 16.63 -9.05 0.03
CA GLY A 77 18.08 -8.97 0.03
C GLY A 77 18.73 -9.78 1.16
N ALA A 78 18.12 -9.82 2.34
CA ALA A 78 18.57 -10.66 3.45
C ALA A 78 18.38 -12.15 3.13
N VAL A 79 17.20 -12.56 2.65
CA VAL A 79 16.91 -13.96 2.26
C VAL A 79 17.87 -14.43 1.15
N ARG A 80 18.13 -13.61 0.13
CA ARG A 80 19.05 -13.97 -0.96
C ARG A 80 20.50 -14.15 -0.51
N ARG A 81 20.89 -13.53 0.60
CA ARG A 81 22.24 -13.66 1.19
C ARG A 81 22.38 -14.88 2.08
N VAL A 82 21.29 -15.56 2.43
CA VAL A 82 21.37 -16.87 3.09
C VAL A 82 21.88 -17.88 2.07
N PRO A 83 23.09 -18.45 2.26
CA PRO A 83 23.57 -19.50 1.36
C PRO A 83 22.55 -20.63 1.37
N SER A 84 22.06 -21.02 0.19
CA SER A 84 21.36 -22.29 0.06
C SER A 84 22.38 -23.38 0.36
N THR A 85 22.43 -23.87 1.59
CA THR A 85 23.20 -25.05 1.98
C THR A 85 22.56 -26.28 1.34
N ARG A 86 22.63 -26.39 0.00
CA ARG A 86 22.39 -27.65 -0.69
C ARG A 86 23.69 -28.45 -0.72
N ARG A 87 23.75 -29.40 0.22
CA ARG A 87 24.59 -30.60 0.41
C ARG A 87 25.40 -30.53 1.72
N SER A 88 25.47 -31.57 2.54
CA SER A 88 24.83 -32.89 2.52
C SER A 88 25.03 -33.45 3.93
N ASP A 89 24.00 -33.50 4.76
CA ASP A 89 23.93 -34.55 5.78
C ASP A 89 22.47 -34.73 6.18
N ALA A 90 22.02 -35.97 6.16
CA ALA A 90 20.64 -36.31 6.48
C ALA A 90 20.30 -35.84 7.91
N PRO A 91 19.04 -35.51 8.22
CA PRO A 91 18.63 -35.35 9.62
C PRO A 91 18.82 -36.70 10.32
N ALA A 92 19.89 -36.83 11.11
CA ALA A 92 20.06 -37.95 12.01
C ALA A 92 19.12 -37.73 13.20
N TYR A 93 18.01 -38.48 13.21
CA TYR A 93 17.18 -38.60 14.40
C TYR A 93 17.95 -39.45 15.41
N LEU A 94 18.41 -38.83 16.50
CA LEU A 94 18.95 -39.52 17.65
C LEU A 94 17.77 -40.04 18.47
N ASP A 95 17.48 -41.33 18.34
CA ASP A 95 16.55 -42.01 19.22
C ASP A 95 17.26 -42.22 20.57
N VAL A 96 16.74 -41.58 21.61
CA VAL A 96 17.23 -41.73 22.98
C VAL A 96 16.31 -42.69 23.71
N ASP A 97 16.48 -43.99 23.44
CA ASP A 97 15.96 -45.03 24.31
C ASP A 97 16.80 -45.07 25.59
N GLY A 98 16.16 -44.72 26.71
CA GLY A 98 16.67 -44.85 28.08
C GLY A 98 15.54 -45.15 29.04
#